data_AF-A0A261A0S1-F1
#
_entry.id   AF-A0A261A0S1-F1
#
_cell.length_a   1.000
_cell.length_b   1.000
_cell.length_c   1.000
_cell.angle_alpha   90.00
_cell.angle_beta   90.00
_cell.angle_gamma   90.00
#
_symmetry.space_group_name_H-M   'P 1'
#
loop_
_entity.id
_entity.type
_entity.pdbx_description
1 polymer ?
#
loop_
_entity_poly.entity_id
_entity_poly.type
_entity_poly.pdbx_seq_one_letter_code
_entity_poly.pdbx_strand_id
1 'polypeptide(L)'
;MMLAELDIFKTCLHTITVIAFPLHVLGCYCILFKTPNTLSSVKWPLFNLHFWSMLFDWSITILTVPVLLFPALAGCPAGVLTILFNVPAVVQTYSVLTMCIVLPTAIISVIENRYYQLYAKNSRWSYYRKVLYAINYFLSFSFCIPSVLTVPEQSEALKIVYQQIPSLPDEIRSLPIFVFATDYRYFIPAFYFMCALCLTEAIIFVVLLYRNMKHTFARSRSTIVVLSFHLVLPAFYILFSVLLDYYNQSGNSMIFILTGLHGISSTVIMLWAHKPYRLACVDLWRNCRSLFKSQVHRGLSVTDVSQDAYGPRRNYMWVRMRSVTDRLSNGLM
;
A
#
# COMPACT_ATOMS: atom_id res chain seq x y z
N MET A 1 16.83 14.15 -20.53
CA MET A 1 16.33 14.61 -19.21
C MET A 1 15.07 13.86 -18.80
N MET A 2 14.07 13.73 -19.67
CA MET A 2 12.78 13.09 -19.34
C MET A 2 12.80 11.54 -19.29
N LEU A 3 13.69 10.85 -20.00
CA LEU A 3 13.93 9.41 -19.75
C LEU A 3 14.41 9.17 -18.31
N ALA A 4 15.27 10.06 -17.80
CA ALA A 4 15.69 10.01 -16.40
C ALA A 4 14.50 10.29 -15.47
N GLU A 5 13.56 11.16 -15.83
CA GLU A 5 12.33 11.37 -15.06
C GLU A 5 11.43 10.13 -15.02
N LEU A 6 11.29 9.40 -16.13
CA LEU A 6 10.52 8.16 -16.18
C LEU A 6 11.18 7.04 -15.36
N ASP A 7 12.51 6.92 -15.44
CA ASP A 7 13.27 5.97 -14.64
C ASP A 7 13.24 6.31 -13.15
N ILE A 8 13.32 7.60 -12.81
CA ILE A 8 13.14 8.10 -11.43
C ILE A 8 11.72 7.77 -10.95
N PHE A 9 10.68 8.03 -11.76
CA PHE A 9 9.30 7.72 -11.42
C PHE A 9 9.12 6.23 -11.11
N LYS A 10 9.58 5.34 -11.99
CA LYS A 10 9.55 3.88 -11.78
C LYS A 10 10.32 3.48 -10.52
N THR A 11 11.51 4.04 -10.33
CA THR A 11 12.36 3.77 -9.16
C THR A 11 11.66 4.17 -7.85
N CYS A 12 11.02 5.34 -7.82
CA CYS A 12 10.23 5.80 -6.68
C CYS A 12 9.10 4.83 -6.36
N LEU A 13 8.31 4.43 -7.37
CA LEU A 13 7.20 3.50 -7.18
C LEU A 13 7.65 2.11 -6.70
N HIS A 14 8.69 1.53 -7.31
CA HIS A 14 9.23 0.26 -6.87
C HIS A 14 9.81 0.34 -5.45
N THR A 15 10.48 1.44 -5.09
CA THR A 15 10.98 1.67 -3.73
C THR A 15 9.83 1.71 -2.72
N ILE A 16 8.72 2.37 -3.07
CA ILE A 16 7.50 2.35 -2.26
C ILE A 16 7.03 0.91 -2.07
N THR A 17 6.97 0.09 -3.12
CA THR A 17 6.58 -1.33 -2.99
C THR A 17 7.51 -2.11 -2.07
N VAL A 18 8.83 -1.93 -2.18
CA VAL A 18 9.83 -2.62 -1.34
C VAL A 18 9.62 -2.32 0.14
N ILE A 19 9.27 -1.07 0.48
CA ILE A 19 8.98 -0.65 1.86
C ILE A 19 7.58 -1.10 2.29
N ALA A 20 6.58 -0.95 1.43
CA ALA A 20 5.19 -1.25 1.71
C ALA A 20 4.95 -2.75 1.90
N PHE A 21 5.59 -3.61 1.12
CA PHE A 21 5.40 -5.06 1.14
C PHE A 21 5.57 -5.68 2.55
N PRO A 22 6.69 -5.50 3.28
CA PRO A 22 6.82 -6.06 4.62
C PRO A 22 5.82 -5.46 5.61
N LEU A 23 5.47 -4.17 5.47
CA LEU A 23 4.44 -3.53 6.30
C LEU A 23 3.06 -4.14 6.04
N HIS A 24 2.71 -4.36 4.77
CA HIS A 24 1.46 -4.98 4.34
C HIS A 24 1.32 -6.40 4.89
N VAL A 25 2.39 -7.20 4.83
CA VAL A 25 2.45 -8.54 5.42
C VAL A 25 2.27 -8.47 6.94
N LEU A 26 2.97 -7.55 7.62
CA LEU A 26 2.82 -7.34 9.06
C LEU A 26 1.39 -6.91 9.44
N GLY A 27 0.79 -6.03 8.64
CA GLY A 27 -0.60 -5.60 8.78
C GLY A 27 -1.57 -6.78 8.70
N CYS A 28 -1.46 -7.60 7.64
CA CYS A 28 -2.21 -8.83 7.48
C CYS A 28 -2.06 -9.76 8.70
N TYR A 29 -0.82 -10.00 9.14
CA TYR A 29 -0.55 -10.83 10.30
C TYR A 29 -1.24 -10.30 11.58
N CYS A 30 -1.13 -9.00 11.84
CA CYS A 30 -1.76 -8.37 13.00
C CYS A 30 -3.28 -8.49 12.95
N ILE A 31 -3.92 -8.22 11.81
CA ILE A 31 -5.38 -8.33 11.68
C ILE A 31 -5.83 -9.79 11.87
N LEU A 32 -5.18 -10.74 11.20
CA LEU A 32 -5.62 -12.13 11.19
C LEU A 32 -5.36 -12.85 12.52
N PHE A 33 -4.22 -12.59 13.16
CA PHE A 33 -3.74 -13.37 14.30
C PHE A 33 -3.68 -12.59 15.62
N LYS A 34 -3.69 -11.25 15.59
CA LYS A 34 -3.57 -10.42 16.80
C LYS A 34 -4.84 -9.64 17.14
N THR A 35 -5.90 -9.76 16.36
CA THR A 35 -7.21 -9.20 16.72
C THR A 35 -7.86 -10.04 17.83
N PRO A 36 -8.10 -9.50 19.03
CA PRO A 36 -8.68 -10.25 20.14
C PRO A 36 -10.18 -10.53 19.92
N ASN A 37 -10.72 -11.54 20.61
CA ASN A 37 -12.13 -11.93 20.51
C ASN A 37 -13.11 -10.79 20.83
N THR A 38 -12.72 -9.87 21.73
CA THR A 38 -13.47 -8.65 22.07
C THR A 38 -13.62 -7.68 20.90
N LEU A 39 -12.77 -7.80 19.88
CA LEU A 39 -12.77 -7.00 18.64
C LEU A 39 -13.08 -7.86 17.39
N SER A 40 -13.66 -9.05 17.58
CA SER A 40 -14.01 -9.96 16.48
C SER A 40 -14.90 -9.31 15.41
N SER A 41 -15.80 -8.41 15.82
CA SER A 41 -16.72 -7.70 14.92
C SER A 41 -16.05 -6.68 13.99
N VAL A 42 -14.81 -6.25 14.26
CA VAL A 42 -14.06 -5.32 13.39
C VAL A 42 -13.03 -6.04 12.51
N LYS A 43 -12.71 -7.32 12.80
CA LYS A 43 -11.66 -8.08 12.14
C LYS A 43 -11.83 -8.14 10.62
N TRP A 44 -13.01 -8.57 10.17
CA TRP A 44 -13.26 -8.80 8.74
C TRP A 44 -13.40 -7.51 7.93
N PRO A 45 -14.13 -6.48 8.39
CA PRO A 45 -14.13 -5.19 7.70
C PRO A 45 -12.73 -4.57 7.60
N LEU A 46 -11.93 -4.67 8.67
CA LEU A 46 -10.56 -4.15 8.66
C LEU A 46 -9.65 -4.95 7.71
N PHE A 47 -9.79 -6.28 7.69
CA PHE A 47 -9.07 -7.14 6.75
C PHE A 47 -9.45 -6.83 5.30
N ASN A 48 -10.74 -6.66 5.02
CA ASN A 48 -11.23 -6.29 3.70
C ASN A 48 -10.66 -4.94 3.23
N LEU A 49 -10.67 -3.92 4.08
CA LEU A 49 -10.03 -2.63 3.77
C LEU A 49 -8.53 -2.79 3.50
N HIS A 50 -7.82 -3.51 4.37
CA HIS A 50 -6.39 -3.74 4.21
C HIS A 50 -6.08 -4.47 2.91
N PHE A 51 -6.81 -5.54 2.61
CA PHE A 51 -6.66 -6.33 1.37
C PHE A 51 -6.80 -5.46 0.12
N TRP A 52 -7.87 -4.67 0.00
CA TRP A 52 -8.09 -3.81 -1.16
C TRP A 52 -7.10 -2.64 -1.23
N SER A 53 -6.66 -2.10 -0.10
CA SER A 53 -5.57 -1.11 -0.07
C SER A 53 -4.29 -1.70 -0.64
N MET A 54 -3.85 -2.86 -0.14
CA MET A 54 -2.63 -3.52 -0.64
C MET A 54 -2.68 -3.81 -2.13
N LEU A 55 -3.82 -4.33 -2.61
CA LEU A 55 -4.03 -4.63 -4.03
C LEU A 55 -3.96 -3.37 -4.89
N PHE A 56 -4.60 -2.28 -4.44
CA PHE A 56 -4.53 -1.00 -5.13
C PHE A 56 -3.10 -0.47 -5.19
N ASP A 57 -2.39 -0.48 -4.06
CA ASP A 57 -1.01 -0.01 -3.99
C ASP A 57 -0.10 -0.82 -4.92
N TRP A 58 -0.21 -2.16 -4.92
CA TRP A 58 0.56 -3.01 -5.83
C TRP A 58 0.18 -2.79 -7.30
N SER A 59 -1.11 -2.55 -7.58
CA SER A 59 -1.57 -2.27 -8.94
C SER A 59 -0.85 -1.04 -9.53
N ILE A 60 -0.71 0.04 -8.76
CA ILE A 60 -0.11 1.29 -9.26
C ILE A 60 1.41 1.34 -9.10
N THR A 61 2.00 0.64 -8.12
CA THR A 61 3.43 0.78 -7.82
C THR A 61 4.34 -0.27 -8.49
N ILE A 62 3.83 -1.45 -8.84
CA ILE A 62 4.65 -2.53 -9.43
C ILE A 62 3.98 -3.25 -10.60
N LEU A 63 2.66 -3.50 -10.54
CA LEU A 63 1.99 -4.32 -11.55
C LEU A 63 1.73 -3.54 -12.85
N THR A 64 1.05 -2.40 -12.75
CA THR A 64 0.68 -1.57 -13.91
C THR A 64 1.68 -0.45 -14.14
N VAL A 65 2.14 0.22 -13.09
CA VAL A 65 3.02 1.41 -13.14
C VAL A 65 2.53 2.40 -14.22
N PRO A 66 1.37 3.04 -13.99
CA PRO A 66 0.69 3.83 -15.01
C PRO A 66 1.43 5.15 -15.27
N VAL A 67 1.85 5.36 -16.52
CA VAL A 67 2.38 6.63 -17.01
C VAL A 67 1.24 7.37 -17.71
N LEU A 68 0.55 8.26 -17.00
CA LEU A 68 -0.62 8.98 -17.52
C LEU A 68 -0.27 10.34 -18.15
N LEU A 69 -1.07 10.72 -19.14
CA LEU A 69 -0.90 11.92 -19.95
C LEU A 69 -2.07 12.90 -19.77
N PHE A 70 -2.55 13.09 -18.53
CA PHE A 70 -3.58 14.09 -18.25
C PHE A 70 -3.17 15.47 -18.80
N PRO A 71 -4.08 16.18 -19.48
CA PRO A 71 -5.54 16.03 -19.47
C PRO A 71 -6.11 14.94 -20.37
N ALA A 72 -5.34 14.40 -21.33
CA ALA A 72 -5.79 13.29 -22.15
C ALA A 72 -6.01 12.05 -21.27
N LEU A 73 -7.12 11.34 -21.48
CA LEU A 73 -7.34 10.00 -20.89
C LEU A 73 -6.54 8.97 -21.66
N ALA A 74 -5.22 9.14 -21.66
CA ALA A 74 -4.25 8.33 -22.36
C ALA A 74 -3.01 8.11 -21.47
N GLY A 75 -2.27 7.06 -21.78
CA GLY A 75 -1.04 6.72 -21.07
C GLY A 75 -0.53 5.36 -21.48
N CYS A 76 0.50 4.88 -20.79
CA CYS A 76 0.98 3.52 -20.99
C CYS A 76 1.27 2.83 -19.64
N PRO A 77 0.95 1.54 -19.52
CA PRO A 77 1.36 0.76 -18.36
C PRO A 77 2.81 0.29 -18.53
N ALA A 78 3.66 0.61 -17.55
CA ALA A 78 5.09 0.31 -17.60
C ALA A 78 5.55 -0.71 -16.53
N GLY A 79 4.63 -1.47 -15.95
CA GLY A 79 4.88 -2.39 -14.85
C GLY A 79 5.06 -3.85 -15.27
N VAL A 80 5.14 -4.72 -14.27
CA VAL A 80 5.37 -6.17 -14.42
C VAL A 80 4.34 -6.84 -15.35
N LEU A 81 3.08 -6.43 -15.31
CA LEU A 81 2.03 -7.02 -16.14
C LEU A 81 2.26 -6.76 -17.64
N THR A 82 2.77 -5.59 -18.01
CA THR A 82 3.19 -5.30 -19.38
C THR A 82 4.48 -6.04 -19.72
N ILE A 83 5.50 -5.91 -18.88
CA ILE A 83 6.87 -6.33 -19.21
C ILE A 83 7.02 -7.85 -19.25
N LEU A 84 6.43 -8.58 -18.30
CA LEU A 84 6.60 -10.04 -18.18
C LEU A 84 5.45 -10.83 -18.79
N PHE A 85 4.24 -10.28 -18.79
CA PHE A 85 3.03 -11.03 -19.13
C PHE A 85 2.30 -10.47 -20.37
N ASN A 86 2.77 -9.35 -20.93
CA ASN A 86 2.15 -8.70 -22.09
C ASN A 86 0.63 -8.48 -21.93
N VAL A 87 0.18 -8.15 -20.70
CA VAL A 87 -1.24 -7.91 -20.41
C VAL A 87 -1.72 -6.67 -21.15
N PRO A 88 -2.84 -6.71 -21.89
CA PRO A 88 -3.33 -5.55 -22.64
C PRO A 88 -3.58 -4.32 -21.76
N ALA A 89 -3.25 -3.14 -22.26
CA ALA A 89 -3.39 -1.88 -21.53
C ALA A 89 -4.82 -1.62 -21.05
N VAL A 90 -5.83 -1.98 -21.86
CA VAL A 90 -7.25 -1.87 -21.49
C VAL A 90 -7.60 -2.67 -20.22
N VAL A 91 -7.04 -3.87 -20.05
CA VAL A 91 -7.28 -4.73 -18.88
C VAL A 91 -6.62 -4.15 -17.64
N GLN A 92 -5.40 -3.63 -17.78
CA GLN A 92 -4.68 -2.99 -16.69
C GLN A 92 -5.37 -1.69 -16.24
N THR A 93 -5.83 -0.88 -17.20
CA THR A 93 -6.61 0.35 -16.94
C THR A 93 -7.93 0.04 -16.23
N TYR A 94 -8.69 -0.95 -16.71
CA TYR A 94 -9.91 -1.41 -16.03
C TYR A 94 -9.61 -1.82 -14.59
N SER A 95 -8.56 -2.64 -14.39
CA SER A 95 -8.18 -3.12 -13.06
C SER A 95 -7.86 -1.98 -12.10
N VAL A 96 -7.04 -1.00 -12.51
CA VAL A 96 -6.69 0.16 -11.66
C VAL A 96 -7.91 1.02 -11.36
N LEU A 97 -8.74 1.33 -12.37
CA LEU A 97 -9.95 2.14 -12.18
C LEU A 97 -10.98 1.47 -11.26
N THR A 98 -11.15 0.15 -11.36
CA THR A 98 -11.97 -0.61 -10.41
C THR A 98 -11.44 -0.51 -9.00
N MET A 99 -10.13 -0.71 -8.80
CA MET A 99 -9.52 -0.61 -7.46
C MET A 99 -9.66 0.80 -6.85
N CYS A 100 -9.61 1.86 -7.67
CA CYS A 100 -9.87 3.24 -7.23
C CYS A 100 -11.25 3.42 -6.60
N ILE A 101 -12.28 2.65 -6.99
CA ILE A 101 -13.64 2.74 -6.45
C ILE A 101 -13.90 1.68 -5.36
N VAL A 102 -13.30 0.51 -5.49
CA VAL A 102 -13.39 -0.56 -4.48
C VAL A 102 -12.75 -0.12 -3.16
N LEU A 103 -11.63 0.61 -3.19
CA LEU A 103 -10.96 1.09 -1.97
C LEU A 103 -11.87 2.01 -1.11
N PRO A 104 -12.47 3.10 -1.64
CA PRO A 104 -13.50 3.87 -0.94
C PRO A 104 -14.66 3.03 -0.42
N THR A 105 -15.16 2.07 -1.21
CA THR A 105 -16.21 1.14 -0.78
C THR A 105 -15.80 0.33 0.45
N ALA A 106 -14.55 -0.14 0.50
CA ALA A 106 -14.01 -0.84 1.65
C ALA A 106 -13.87 0.08 2.88
N ILE A 107 -13.50 1.35 2.70
CA ILE A 107 -13.46 2.36 3.77
C ILE A 107 -14.85 2.57 4.36
N ILE A 108 -15.86 2.75 3.50
CA ILE A 108 -17.26 2.92 3.92
C ILE A 108 -17.72 1.72 4.74
N SER A 109 -17.36 0.49 4.34
CA SER A 109 -17.72 -0.72 5.09
C SER A 109 -17.18 -0.70 6.53
N VAL A 110 -16.00 -0.12 6.77
CA VAL A 110 -15.43 0.02 8.13
C VAL A 110 -16.18 1.08 8.94
N ILE A 111 -16.48 2.23 8.34
CA ILE A 111 -17.22 3.32 8.99
C ILE A 111 -18.64 2.86 9.34
N GLU A 112 -19.34 2.26 8.38
CA GLU A 112 -20.68 1.70 8.57
C GLU A 112 -20.65 0.58 9.62
N ASN A 113 -19.67 -0.32 9.60
CA ASN A 113 -19.61 -1.40 10.57
C ASN A 113 -19.51 -0.87 12.00
N ARG A 114 -18.76 0.22 12.21
CA ARG A 114 -18.70 0.90 13.50
C ARG A 114 -20.07 1.45 13.91
N TYR A 115 -20.80 2.08 13.00
CA TYR A 115 -22.17 2.55 13.25
C TYR A 115 -23.09 1.38 13.63
N TYR A 116 -23.05 0.29 12.87
CA TYR A 116 -23.85 -0.90 13.13
C TYR A 116 -23.60 -1.48 14.52
N GLN A 117 -22.34 -1.68 14.91
CA GLN A 117 -22.01 -2.28 16.21
C GLN A 117 -22.45 -1.41 17.40
N LEU A 118 -22.37 -0.08 17.26
CA LEU A 118 -22.68 0.85 18.36
C LEU A 118 -24.17 1.16 18.48
N TYR A 119 -24.89 1.25 17.36
CA TYR A 119 -26.22 1.87 17.35
C TYR A 119 -27.31 1.09 16.62
N ALA A 120 -26.97 0.14 15.73
CA ALA A 120 -27.94 -0.49 14.86
C ALA A 120 -27.91 -2.03 14.86
N LYS A 121 -27.22 -2.65 15.83
CA LYS A 121 -27.05 -4.11 15.90
C LYS A 121 -28.38 -4.87 15.95
N ASN A 122 -29.33 -4.34 16.71
CA ASN A 122 -30.66 -4.93 16.93
C ASN A 122 -31.76 -4.32 16.03
N SER A 123 -31.38 -3.63 14.95
CA SER A 123 -32.35 -3.02 14.03
C SER A 123 -32.42 -3.77 12.69
N ARG A 124 -33.40 -3.38 11.86
CA ARG A 124 -33.54 -3.88 10.47
C ARG A 124 -32.32 -3.57 9.60
N TRP A 125 -31.45 -2.66 10.04
CA TRP A 125 -30.19 -2.33 9.36
C TRP A 125 -29.25 -3.53 9.19
N SER A 126 -29.36 -4.55 10.06
CA SER A 126 -28.66 -5.84 9.92
C SER A 126 -28.88 -6.55 8.57
N TYR A 127 -30.05 -6.36 7.95
CA TYR A 127 -30.38 -6.86 6.62
C TYR A 127 -29.92 -5.91 5.52
N TYR A 128 -30.31 -4.62 5.61
CA TYR A 128 -30.04 -3.63 4.57
C TYR A 128 -28.55 -3.43 4.28
N ARG A 129 -27.68 -3.52 5.31
CA ARG A 129 -26.23 -3.38 5.10
C ARG A 129 -25.64 -4.44 4.17
N LYS A 130 -26.18 -5.67 4.16
CA LYS A 130 -25.70 -6.74 3.26
C LYS A 130 -26.04 -6.42 1.81
N VAL A 131 -27.24 -5.89 1.59
CA VAL A 131 -27.70 -5.43 0.26
C VAL A 131 -26.88 -4.24 -0.20
N LEU A 132 -26.65 -3.26 0.69
CA LEU A 132 -25.80 -2.09 0.40
C LEU A 132 -24.40 -2.52 -0.05
N TYR A 133 -23.76 -3.42 0.69
CA TYR A 133 -22.43 -3.93 0.30
C TYR A 133 -22.46 -4.63 -1.05
N ALA A 134 -23.43 -5.52 -1.29
CA ALA A 134 -23.54 -6.22 -2.56
C ALA A 134 -23.68 -5.24 -3.74
N ILE A 135 -24.53 -4.23 -3.60
CA ILE A 135 -24.72 -3.18 -4.62
C ILE A 135 -23.43 -2.38 -4.83
N ASN A 136 -22.78 -1.93 -3.76
CA ASN A 136 -21.60 -1.09 -3.88
C ASN A 136 -20.44 -1.81 -4.54
N TYR A 137 -20.18 -3.07 -4.18
CA TYR A 137 -19.16 -3.86 -4.87
C TYR A 137 -19.56 -4.13 -6.32
N PHE A 138 -20.80 -4.53 -6.59
CA PHE A 138 -21.27 -4.73 -7.96
C PHE A 138 -21.02 -3.49 -8.84
N LEU A 139 -21.46 -2.32 -8.37
CA LEU A 139 -21.27 -1.05 -9.07
C LEU A 139 -19.78 -0.71 -9.24
N SER A 140 -18.95 -0.96 -8.22
CA SER A 140 -17.50 -0.72 -8.28
C SER A 140 -16.80 -1.55 -9.36
N PHE A 141 -17.26 -2.78 -9.61
CA PHE A 141 -16.74 -3.63 -10.69
C PHE A 141 -17.36 -3.31 -12.05
N SER A 142 -18.59 -2.77 -12.09
CA SER A 142 -19.32 -2.58 -13.35
C SER A 142 -19.22 -1.17 -13.95
N PHE A 143 -18.92 -0.12 -13.17
CA PHE A 143 -19.08 1.27 -13.62
C PHE A 143 -18.27 1.62 -14.88
N CYS A 144 -17.09 1.00 -15.05
CA CYS A 144 -16.16 1.31 -16.13
C CYS A 144 -16.36 0.42 -17.36
N ILE A 145 -17.23 -0.59 -17.30
CA ILE A 145 -17.45 -1.55 -18.39
C ILE A 145 -17.87 -0.83 -19.69
N PRO A 146 -18.84 0.11 -19.69
CA PRO A 146 -19.21 0.81 -20.93
C PRO A 146 -18.02 1.52 -21.58
N SER A 147 -17.20 2.22 -20.80
CA SER A 147 -15.99 2.90 -21.30
C SER A 147 -14.98 1.94 -21.91
N VAL A 148 -14.79 0.77 -21.30
CA VAL A 148 -13.91 -0.29 -21.81
C VAL A 148 -14.43 -0.84 -23.15
N LEU A 149 -15.74 -0.98 -23.30
CA LEU A 149 -16.37 -1.47 -24.54
C LEU A 149 -16.37 -0.41 -25.66
N THR A 150 -16.22 0.87 -25.31
CA THR A 150 -16.20 1.99 -26.26
C THR A 150 -14.81 2.62 -26.40
N VAL A 151 -13.75 1.88 -26.07
CA VAL A 151 -12.37 2.34 -26.30
C VAL A 151 -12.20 2.68 -27.78
N PRO A 152 -11.66 3.86 -28.13
CA PRO A 152 -11.58 4.31 -29.51
C PRO A 152 -10.52 3.52 -30.30
N GLU A 153 -10.65 3.57 -31.63
CA GLU A 153 -9.59 3.14 -32.54
C GLU A 153 -8.32 3.97 -32.25
N GLN A 154 -7.20 3.29 -32.02
CA GLN A 154 -6.02 3.91 -31.42
C GLN A 154 -5.27 4.83 -32.39
N SER A 155 -5.26 4.55 -33.69
CA SER A 155 -4.54 5.36 -34.67
C SER A 155 -5.13 6.78 -34.81
N GLU A 156 -6.45 6.92 -34.81
CA GLU A 156 -7.12 8.23 -34.81
C GLU A 156 -7.09 8.88 -33.42
N ALA A 157 -7.26 8.10 -32.36
CA ALA A 157 -7.24 8.62 -31.00
C ALA A 157 -5.88 9.22 -30.61
N LEU A 158 -4.76 8.62 -31.06
CA LEU A 158 -3.43 9.14 -30.83
C LEU A 158 -3.20 10.50 -31.49
N LYS A 159 -3.75 10.72 -32.69
CA LYS A 159 -3.67 12.03 -33.36
C LYS A 159 -4.33 13.11 -32.51
N ILE A 160 -5.48 12.81 -31.90
CA ILE A 160 -6.19 13.72 -30.99
C ILE A 160 -5.32 14.03 -29.77
N VAL A 161 -4.69 13.02 -29.16
CA VAL A 161 -3.79 13.23 -28.01
C VAL A 161 -2.60 14.12 -28.38
N TYR A 162 -1.99 13.92 -29.55
CA TYR A 162 -0.86 14.74 -29.99
C TYR A 162 -1.27 16.18 -30.35
N GLN A 163 -2.51 16.39 -30.78
CA GLN A 163 -3.08 17.73 -30.97
C GLN A 163 -3.41 18.41 -29.65
N GLN A 164 -3.92 17.66 -28.67
CA GLN A 164 -4.23 18.16 -27.33
C GLN A 164 -2.95 18.49 -26.54
N ILE A 165 -1.89 17.71 -26.72
CA ILE A 165 -0.61 17.87 -26.03
C ILE A 165 0.51 18.06 -27.07
N PRO A 166 0.56 19.20 -27.77
CA PRO A 166 1.57 19.43 -28.82
C PRO A 166 2.99 19.48 -28.25
N SER A 167 3.13 19.81 -26.97
CA SER A 167 4.38 19.81 -26.21
C SER A 167 4.83 18.43 -25.72
N LEU A 168 4.09 17.36 -26.02
CA LEU A 168 4.43 16.00 -25.59
C LEU A 168 5.80 15.62 -26.17
N PRO A 169 6.81 15.32 -25.33
CA PRO A 169 8.15 15.11 -25.86
C PRO A 169 8.28 13.77 -26.60
N ASP A 170 9.22 13.70 -27.55
CA ASP A 170 9.33 12.59 -28.50
C ASP A 170 9.62 11.25 -27.83
N GLU A 171 10.31 11.24 -26.69
CA GLU A 171 10.58 10.01 -25.95
C GLU A 171 9.29 9.39 -25.38
N ILE A 172 8.33 10.21 -24.93
CA ILE A 172 7.00 9.70 -24.51
C ILE A 172 6.19 9.30 -25.73
N ARG A 173 6.27 10.05 -26.83
CA ARG A 173 5.58 9.69 -28.10
C ARG A 173 6.01 8.33 -28.64
N SER A 174 7.26 7.93 -28.38
CA SER A 174 7.79 6.62 -28.77
C SER A 174 7.26 5.44 -27.96
N LEU A 175 6.60 5.70 -26.81
CA LEU A 175 5.99 4.66 -25.98
C LEU A 175 4.70 4.12 -26.62
N PRO A 176 4.30 2.88 -26.28
CA PRO A 176 3.01 2.32 -26.72
C PRO A 176 1.86 2.99 -25.96
N ILE A 177 1.56 4.24 -26.31
CA ILE A 177 0.47 5.02 -25.71
C ILE A 177 -0.86 4.35 -26.05
N PHE A 178 -1.62 4.07 -25.01
CA PHE A 178 -2.99 3.62 -25.06
C PHE A 178 -3.91 4.80 -24.73
N VAL A 179 -4.83 5.10 -25.64
CA VAL A 179 -5.88 6.10 -25.45
C VAL A 179 -7.14 5.40 -24.95
N PHE A 180 -7.52 5.68 -23.71
CA PHE A 180 -8.67 5.06 -23.06
C PHE A 180 -9.99 5.66 -23.55
N ALA A 181 -10.06 6.98 -23.70
CA ALA A 181 -11.25 7.65 -24.20
C ALA A 181 -10.93 9.00 -24.85
N THR A 182 -11.58 9.28 -25.97
CA THR A 182 -11.65 10.60 -26.62
C THR A 182 -13.04 11.21 -26.51
N ASP A 183 -14.09 10.37 -26.45
CA ASP A 183 -15.44 10.75 -26.03
C ASP A 183 -15.64 10.39 -24.55
N TYR A 184 -15.86 11.41 -23.73
CA TYR A 184 -15.96 11.29 -22.28
C TYR A 184 -17.36 10.90 -21.77
N ARG A 185 -18.36 10.80 -22.65
CA ARG A 185 -19.79 10.58 -22.28
C ARG A 185 -20.05 9.35 -21.43
N TYR A 186 -19.32 8.25 -21.65
CA TYR A 186 -19.53 7.01 -20.89
C TYR A 186 -18.72 6.98 -19.60
N PHE A 187 -17.49 7.50 -19.63
CA PHE A 187 -16.58 7.41 -18.50
C PHE A 187 -16.88 8.45 -17.42
N ILE A 188 -16.94 9.73 -17.80
CA ILE A 188 -16.97 10.83 -16.84
C ILE A 188 -18.25 10.80 -15.98
N PRO A 189 -19.47 10.66 -16.53
CA PRO A 189 -20.67 10.56 -15.71
C PRO A 189 -20.67 9.35 -14.77
N ALA A 190 -20.22 8.18 -15.25
CA ALA A 190 -20.16 6.97 -14.43
C ALA A 190 -19.15 7.11 -13.28
N PHE A 191 -17.97 7.67 -13.56
CA PHE A 191 -16.95 7.94 -12.55
C PHE A 191 -17.45 8.94 -11.50
N TYR A 192 -18.03 10.07 -11.92
CA TYR A 192 -18.60 11.05 -11.00
C TYR A 192 -19.75 10.48 -10.16
N PHE A 193 -20.62 9.66 -10.76
CA PHE A 193 -21.68 8.97 -10.03
C PHE A 193 -21.10 8.09 -8.91
N MET A 194 -20.06 7.29 -9.19
CA MET A 194 -19.42 6.44 -8.19
C MET A 194 -18.73 7.25 -7.10
N CYS A 195 -18.02 8.32 -7.46
CA CYS A 195 -17.41 9.24 -6.49
C CYS A 195 -18.47 9.88 -5.58
N ALA A 196 -19.56 10.38 -6.16
CA ALA A 196 -20.66 10.99 -5.42
C ALA A 196 -21.34 9.98 -4.49
N LEU A 197 -21.62 8.77 -4.97
CA LEU A 197 -22.19 7.69 -4.16
C LEU A 197 -21.31 7.38 -2.94
N CYS A 198 -20.02 7.15 -3.16
CA CYS A 198 -19.08 6.86 -2.08
C CYS A 198 -18.99 8.01 -1.07
N LEU A 199 -18.91 9.26 -1.56
CA LEU A 199 -18.83 10.44 -0.71
C LEU A 199 -20.11 10.62 0.12
N THR A 200 -21.27 10.48 -0.51
CA THR A 200 -22.57 10.59 0.16
C THR A 200 -22.72 9.54 1.26
N GLU A 201 -22.40 8.29 0.99
CA GLU A 201 -22.46 7.23 2.00
C GLU A 201 -21.48 7.48 3.16
N ALA A 202 -20.25 7.87 2.85
CA ALA A 202 -19.25 8.21 3.87
C ALA A 202 -19.76 9.35 4.78
N ILE A 203 -20.32 10.41 4.19
CA ILE A 203 -20.91 11.53 4.93
C ILE A 203 -22.08 11.04 5.80
N ILE A 204 -23.00 10.25 5.25
CA ILE A 204 -24.16 9.73 5.99
C ILE A 204 -23.70 8.97 7.23
N PHE A 205 -22.81 7.99 7.10
CA PHE A 205 -22.37 7.21 8.27
C PHE A 205 -21.53 8.01 9.25
N VAL A 206 -20.69 8.94 8.78
CA VAL A 206 -19.95 9.85 9.67
C VAL A 206 -20.90 10.75 10.46
N VAL A 207 -21.92 11.32 9.81
CA VAL A 207 -22.93 12.16 10.47
C VAL A 207 -23.77 11.34 11.45
N LEU A 208 -24.19 10.13 11.08
CA LEU A 208 -24.92 9.22 11.97
C LEU A 208 -24.08 8.84 13.19
N LEU A 209 -22.80 8.53 13.01
CA LEU A 209 -21.88 8.29 14.11
C LEU A 209 -21.77 9.52 15.02
N TYR A 210 -21.54 10.70 14.44
CA TYR A 210 -21.39 11.94 15.18
C TYR A 210 -22.64 12.29 16.01
N ARG A 211 -23.83 12.22 15.41
CA ARG A 211 -25.09 12.54 16.09
C ARG A 211 -25.41 11.60 17.25
N ASN A 212 -24.98 10.34 17.17
CA ASN A 212 -25.23 9.35 18.21
C ASN A 212 -24.14 9.28 19.29
N MET A 213 -23.02 9.99 19.12
CA MET A 213 -21.96 10.10 20.13
C MET A 213 -22.17 11.34 21.00
N LYS A 214 -22.64 11.17 22.24
CA LYS A 214 -22.91 12.31 23.14
C LYS A 214 -21.66 13.09 23.60
N HIS A 215 -20.47 12.48 23.70
CA HIS A 215 -19.20 13.19 23.95
C HIS A 215 -18.03 12.20 23.76
N THR A 216 -17.33 12.20 22.62
CA THR A 216 -15.87 11.86 22.44
C THR A 216 -15.52 11.61 20.97
N PHE A 217 -15.01 12.62 20.27
CA PHE A 217 -14.37 12.44 18.95
C PHE A 217 -13.04 13.23 18.85
N ALA A 218 -12.19 13.10 19.88
CA ALA A 218 -10.86 13.70 19.89
C ALA A 218 -9.80 12.80 19.22
N ARG A 219 -10.01 11.47 19.16
CA ARG A 219 -8.96 10.50 18.79
C ARG A 219 -8.95 10.07 17.32
N SER A 220 -9.98 10.38 16.53
CA SER A 220 -10.09 10.02 15.09
C SER A 220 -9.67 11.12 14.12
N ARG A 221 -9.46 12.36 14.60
CA ARG A 221 -9.20 13.53 13.74
C ARG A 221 -7.87 13.43 13.00
N SER A 222 -6.81 12.95 13.65
CA SER A 222 -5.47 12.87 13.04
C SER A 222 -5.36 11.80 11.94
N THR A 223 -6.03 10.66 12.10
CA THR A 223 -6.04 9.57 11.12
C THR A 223 -6.74 9.97 9.82
N ILE A 224 -7.87 10.67 9.92
CA ILE A 224 -8.66 11.10 8.76
C ILE A 224 -7.87 12.12 7.93
N VAL A 225 -7.22 13.11 8.56
CA VAL A 225 -6.48 14.18 7.85
C VAL A 225 -5.30 13.62 7.03
N VAL A 226 -4.54 12.65 7.58
CA VAL A 226 -3.37 12.07 6.89
C VAL A 226 -3.79 11.17 5.72
N LEU A 227 -4.88 10.41 5.87
CA LEU A 227 -5.43 9.58 4.79
C LEU A 227 -6.07 10.46 3.69
N SER A 228 -6.68 11.58 4.06
CA SER A 228 -7.25 12.54 3.11
C SER A 228 -6.21 13.18 2.21
N PHE A 229 -5.00 13.49 2.70
CA PHE A 229 -3.98 14.15 1.87
C PHE A 229 -3.54 13.33 0.65
N HIS A 230 -3.27 12.04 0.83
CA HIS A 230 -2.75 11.16 -0.22
C HIS A 230 -3.77 10.84 -1.33
N LEU A 231 -5.05 11.14 -1.13
CA LEU A 231 -6.13 10.84 -2.09
C LEU A 231 -6.81 12.12 -2.61
N VAL A 232 -7.04 13.12 -1.75
CA VAL A 232 -7.71 14.37 -2.13
C VAL A 232 -6.81 15.24 -3.01
N LEU A 233 -5.52 15.32 -2.69
CA LEU A 233 -4.59 16.15 -3.46
C LEU A 233 -4.41 15.61 -4.91
N PRO A 234 -4.16 14.30 -5.13
CA PRO A 234 -4.19 13.73 -6.48
C PRO A 234 -5.50 13.98 -7.23
N ALA A 235 -6.65 13.81 -6.58
CA ALA A 235 -7.95 14.06 -7.21
C ALA A 235 -8.12 15.53 -7.64
N PHE A 236 -7.69 16.47 -6.80
CA PHE A 236 -7.72 17.89 -7.12
C PHE A 236 -6.80 18.24 -8.29
N TYR A 237 -5.58 17.67 -8.33
CA TYR A 237 -4.67 17.87 -9.45
C TYR A 237 -5.22 17.31 -10.77
N ILE A 238 -5.82 16.11 -10.75
CA ILE A 238 -6.45 15.53 -11.94
C ILE A 238 -7.57 16.44 -12.44
N LEU A 239 -8.43 16.90 -11.53
CA LEU A 239 -9.52 17.82 -11.88
C LEU A 239 -9.00 19.13 -12.45
N PHE A 240 -7.99 19.73 -11.83
CA PHE A 240 -7.32 20.94 -12.31
C PHE A 240 -6.75 20.73 -13.72
N SER A 241 -6.02 19.63 -13.93
CA SER A 241 -5.41 19.30 -15.23
C SER A 241 -6.46 19.15 -16.31
N VAL A 242 -7.53 18.39 -16.05
CA VAL A 242 -8.62 18.16 -17.01
C VAL A 242 -9.43 19.43 -17.29
N LEU A 243 -9.78 20.23 -16.27
CA LEU A 243 -10.62 21.42 -16.46
C LEU A 243 -9.90 22.57 -17.17
N LEU A 244 -8.59 22.70 -16.95
CA LEU A 244 -7.78 23.76 -17.56
C LEU A 244 -7.00 23.30 -18.79
N ASP A 245 -7.22 22.06 -19.24
CA ASP A 245 -6.46 21.42 -20.32
C ASP A 245 -4.93 21.54 -20.12
N TYR A 246 -4.50 21.38 -18.86
CA TYR A 246 -3.13 21.61 -18.43
C TYR A 246 -2.36 20.29 -18.36
N TYR A 247 -1.36 20.15 -19.22
CA TYR A 247 -0.42 19.02 -19.22
C TYR A 247 0.84 19.34 -18.42
N ASN A 248 1.19 18.45 -17.48
CA ASN A 248 2.49 18.46 -16.81
C ASN A 248 2.91 17.04 -16.43
N GLN A 249 3.97 16.52 -17.06
CA GLN A 249 4.41 15.15 -16.83
C GLN A 249 4.90 14.90 -15.40
N SER A 250 5.57 15.87 -14.79
CA SER A 250 6.05 15.77 -13.42
C SER A 250 4.89 15.72 -12.43
N GLY A 251 3.86 16.55 -12.63
CA GLY A 251 2.62 16.52 -11.85
C GLY A 251 1.87 15.19 -12.03
N ASN A 252 1.75 14.70 -13.26
CA ASN A 252 1.12 13.41 -13.57
C ASN A 252 1.88 12.24 -12.92
N SER A 253 3.20 12.33 -12.77
CA SER A 253 4.01 11.32 -12.09
C SER A 253 3.88 11.45 -10.56
N MET A 254 3.86 12.68 -10.04
CA MET A 254 3.74 12.98 -8.62
C MET A 254 2.44 12.46 -8.01
N ILE A 255 1.32 12.52 -8.74
CA ILE A 255 0.04 12.01 -8.22
C ILE A 255 0.12 10.52 -7.88
N PHE A 256 0.77 9.69 -8.70
CA PHE A 256 0.88 8.25 -8.44
C PHE A 256 1.90 7.93 -7.36
N ILE A 257 2.96 8.74 -7.22
CA ILE A 257 3.89 8.63 -6.09
C ILE A 257 3.13 8.93 -4.79
N LEU A 258 2.37 10.03 -4.73
CA LEU A 258 1.57 10.40 -3.56
C LEU A 258 0.49 9.35 -3.25
N THR A 259 -0.22 8.86 -4.27
CA THR A 259 -1.21 7.80 -4.09
C THR A 259 -0.54 6.50 -3.63
N GLY A 260 0.64 6.13 -4.15
CA GLY A 260 1.37 4.93 -3.71
C GLY A 260 1.81 4.97 -2.24
N LEU A 261 2.05 6.17 -1.69
CA LEU A 261 2.38 6.34 -0.27
C LEU A 261 1.19 6.14 0.68
N HIS A 262 -0.05 6.11 0.15
CA HIS A 262 -1.26 5.86 0.92
C HIS A 262 -1.18 4.53 1.69
N GLY A 263 -0.75 3.44 1.04
CA GLY A 263 -0.64 2.10 1.64
C GLY A 263 0.26 2.02 2.87
N ILE A 264 1.42 2.66 2.78
CA ILE A 264 2.37 2.76 3.90
C ILE A 264 1.70 3.52 5.05
N SER A 265 1.13 4.70 4.75
CA SER A 265 0.47 5.55 5.74
C SER A 265 -0.71 4.85 6.41
N SER A 266 -1.58 4.21 5.64
CA SER A 266 -2.77 3.50 6.13
C SER A 266 -2.38 2.33 7.04
N THR A 267 -1.38 1.56 6.65
CA THR A 267 -0.87 0.41 7.42
C THR A 267 -0.22 0.86 8.72
N VAL A 268 0.65 1.87 8.68
CA VAL A 268 1.29 2.42 9.88
C VAL A 268 0.26 2.95 10.86
N ILE A 269 -0.74 3.71 10.37
CA ILE A 269 -1.82 4.22 11.22
C ILE A 269 -2.62 3.07 11.83
N MET A 270 -2.97 2.04 11.04
CA MET A 270 -3.69 0.88 11.55
C MET A 270 -2.92 0.19 12.69
N LEU A 271 -1.62 -0.08 12.49
CA LEU A 271 -0.76 -0.71 13.49
C LEU A 271 -0.63 0.15 14.74
N TRP A 272 -0.55 1.47 14.60
CA TRP A 272 -0.42 2.41 15.72
C TRP A 272 -1.74 2.64 16.47
N ALA A 273 -2.87 2.69 15.77
CA ALA A 273 -4.17 3.00 16.36
C ALA A 273 -4.68 1.88 17.29
N HIS A 274 -4.36 0.62 17.00
CA HIS A 274 -4.86 -0.53 17.74
C HIS A 274 -3.84 -1.02 18.78
N LYS A 275 -4.20 -0.95 20.06
CA LYS A 275 -3.39 -1.47 21.18
C LYS A 275 -2.86 -2.90 20.96
N PRO A 276 -3.67 -3.91 20.56
CA PRO A 276 -3.16 -5.26 20.38
C PRO A 276 -2.10 -5.36 19.27
N TYR A 277 -2.21 -4.54 18.21
CA TYR A 277 -1.25 -4.56 17.10
C TYR A 277 0.07 -3.90 17.51
N ARG A 278 0.04 -2.78 18.23
CA ARG A 278 1.25 -2.17 18.80
C ARG A 278 2.03 -3.13 19.69
N LEU A 279 1.33 -3.87 20.56
CA LEU A 279 1.97 -4.86 21.44
C LEU A 279 2.61 -5.98 20.61
N ALA A 280 1.91 -6.49 19.60
CA ALA A 280 2.48 -7.49 18.69
C ALA A 280 3.74 -7.00 17.96
N CYS A 281 3.76 -5.74 17.50
CA CYS A 281 4.95 -5.15 16.89
C CYS A 281 6.12 -5.05 17.88
N VAL A 282 5.86 -4.64 19.13
CA VAL A 282 6.90 -4.57 20.18
C VAL A 282 7.44 -5.95 20.51
N ASP A 283 6.58 -6.97 20.61
CA ASP A 283 6.99 -8.34 20.89
C ASP A 283 7.83 -8.93 19.74
N LEU A 284 7.41 -8.72 18.49
CA LEU A 284 8.20 -9.11 17.31
C LEU A 284 9.58 -8.43 17.32
N TRP A 285 9.63 -7.12 17.58
CA TRP A 285 10.88 -6.38 17.66
C TRP A 285 11.82 -6.92 18.75
N ARG A 286 11.29 -7.19 19.96
CA ARG A 286 12.05 -7.78 21.07
C ARG A 286 12.60 -9.15 20.72
N ASN A 287 11.79 -10.00 20.09
CA ASN A 287 12.19 -11.34 19.67
C ASN A 287 13.26 -11.29 18.58
N CYS A 288 13.10 -10.46 17.55
CA CYS A 288 14.13 -10.27 16.52
C CYS A 288 15.46 -9.78 17.11
N ARG A 289 15.40 -8.81 18.04
CA ARG A 289 16.60 -8.31 18.74
C ARG A 289 17.28 -9.38 19.57
N SER A 290 16.52 -10.25 20.23
CA SER A 290 17.04 -11.38 21.00
C SER A 290 17.72 -12.42 20.09
N LEU A 291 17.07 -12.79 18.99
CA LEU A 291 17.61 -13.71 17.98
C LEU A 291 18.91 -13.18 17.36
N PHE A 292 18.94 -11.90 16.99
CA PHE A 292 20.14 -11.27 16.44
C PHE A 292 21.30 -11.29 17.44
N LYS A 293 21.05 -10.96 18.71
CA LYS A 293 22.08 -11.06 19.77
C LYS A 293 22.60 -12.49 19.96
N SER A 294 21.71 -13.48 19.92
CA SER A 294 22.07 -14.90 20.03
C SER A 294 22.92 -15.38 18.85
N GLN A 295 22.58 -14.96 17.63
CA GLN A 295 23.38 -15.26 16.44
C GLN A 295 24.76 -14.60 16.46
N VAL A 296 24.84 -13.33 16.90
CA VAL A 296 26.13 -12.64 17.07
C VAL A 296 27.00 -13.33 18.12
N HIS A 297 26.43 -13.73 19.27
CA HIS A 297 27.18 -14.48 20.29
C HIS A 297 27.67 -15.85 19.76
N ARG A 298 26.83 -16.56 18.98
CA ARG A 298 27.25 -17.81 18.34
C ARG A 298 28.35 -17.60 17.30
N GLY A 299 28.24 -16.56 16.47
CA GLY A 299 29.26 -16.21 15.48
C GLY A 299 30.61 -15.88 16.14
N LEU A 300 30.58 -15.09 17.23
CA LEU A 300 31.76 -14.78 18.04
C LEU A 300 32.36 -16.03 18.69
N SER A 301 31.53 -16.91 19.26
CA SER A 301 32.03 -18.16 19.85
C SER A 301 32.69 -19.10 18.82
N VAL A 302 32.24 -19.08 17.55
CA VAL A 302 32.84 -19.88 16.47
C VAL A 302 34.15 -19.26 16.00
N THR A 303 34.23 -17.92 15.92
CA THR A 303 35.49 -17.23 15.60
C THR A 303 36.54 -17.37 16.71
N ASP A 304 36.14 -17.32 17.98
CA ASP A 304 37.04 -17.51 19.12
C ASP A 304 37.60 -18.94 19.16
N VAL A 305 36.76 -19.97 18.93
CA VAL A 305 37.21 -21.37 18.79
C VAL A 305 38.15 -21.54 17.59
N SER A 306 37.95 -20.80 16.49
CA SER A 306 38.84 -20.87 15.33
C SER A 306 40.18 -20.14 15.53
N GLN A 307 40.22 -19.08 16.35
CA GLN A 307 41.46 -18.39 16.73
C GLN A 307 42.25 -19.20 17.77
N ASP A 308 41.59 -19.88 18.69
CA ASP A 308 42.23 -20.81 19.63
C ASP A 308 42.81 -22.06 18.94
N ALA A 309 42.27 -22.44 17.77
CA ALA A 309 42.82 -23.55 16.96
C ALA A 309 44.12 -23.19 16.21
N TYR A 310 44.43 -21.89 16.05
CA TYR A 310 45.61 -21.39 15.31
C TYR A 310 46.52 -20.46 16.14
N GLY A 311 46.27 -20.30 17.44
CA GLY A 311 47.18 -19.61 18.37
C GLY A 311 48.31 -20.53 18.85
N PRO A 312 49.55 -20.02 19.10
CA PRO A 312 50.65 -20.85 19.55
C PRO A 312 50.27 -21.48 20.90
N ARG A 313 50.26 -22.81 20.96
CA ARG A 313 50.05 -23.59 22.19
C ARG A 313 51.02 -23.09 23.26
N ARG A 314 50.58 -22.17 24.13
CA ARG A 314 51.29 -21.87 25.37
C ARG A 314 51.10 -23.05 26.32
N ASN A 315 51.96 -24.04 26.16
CA ASN A 315 52.62 -24.82 27.20
C ASN A 315 52.05 -24.71 28.64
N TYR A 316 50.85 -25.26 28.88
CA TYR A 316 50.39 -25.59 30.23
C TYR A 316 51.09 -26.82 30.84
N MET A 317 52.10 -27.37 30.15
CA MET A 317 52.90 -28.50 30.61
C MET A 317 54.14 -28.11 31.42
N TRP A 318 54.41 -26.80 31.61
CA TRP A 318 55.59 -26.32 32.35
C TRP A 318 55.32 -25.96 33.82
N VAL A 319 54.07 -25.85 34.25
CA VAL A 319 53.73 -25.61 35.68
C VAL A 319 53.63 -26.91 36.47
N ARG A 320 53.50 -28.07 35.80
CA ARG A 320 53.37 -29.38 36.46
C ARG A 320 54.68 -30.17 36.60
N MET A 321 55.79 -29.67 36.02
CA MET A 321 57.12 -30.30 36.15
C MET A 321 58.02 -29.67 37.23
N ARG A 322 57.68 -28.49 37.76
CA ARG A 322 58.41 -27.89 38.89
C ARG A 322 58.03 -28.46 40.27
N SER A 323 56.92 -29.19 40.40
CA SER A 323 56.48 -29.76 41.69
C SER A 323 56.93 -31.20 41.94
N VAL A 324 57.73 -31.76 41.02
CA VAL A 324 58.27 -33.14 41.09
C VAL A 324 59.80 -33.14 41.27
N THR A 325 60.51 -32.08 40.87
CA THR A 325 61.97 -31.95 41.10
C THR A 325 62.34 -31.40 42.49
N ASP A 326 61.48 -30.64 43.16
CA ASP A 326 61.75 -30.11 44.51
C ASP A 326 61.47 -31.12 45.64
N ARG A 327 61.02 -32.35 45.31
CA ARG A 327 60.73 -33.42 46.28
C ARG A 327 61.79 -34.52 46.35
N LEU A 328 62.90 -34.38 45.61
CA LEU A 328 64.03 -35.34 45.64
C LEU A 328 65.36 -34.72 46.10
N SER A 329 65.40 -33.44 46.48
CA SER A 329 66.62 -32.77 46.97
C SER A 329 66.60 -32.34 48.45
N ASN A 330 65.51 -32.58 49.19
CA ASN A 330 65.39 -32.22 50.63
C ASN A 330 65.30 -33.44 51.56
N GLY A 331 66.03 -34.50 51.23
CA GLY A 331 66.12 -35.71 52.04
C GLY A 331 67.48 -36.37 51.92
N LEU A 332 68.56 -35.61 52.20
CA LEU A 332 69.91 -36.07 52.55
C LEU A 332 70.79 -34.85 52.87
N MET A 333 70.58 -34.29 54.07
CA MET A 333 71.55 -33.70 55.02
C MET A 333 70.83 -32.76 55.99
#